data_AF-A0A966Z4D1-F1
#
_entry.id   AF-A0A966Z4D1-F1
#
_cell.length_a   1.000
_cell.length_b   1.000
_cell.length_c   1.000
_cell.angle_alpha   90.00
_cell.angle_beta   90.00
_cell.angle_gamma   90.00
#
_symmetry.space_group_name_H-M   'P 1'
#
loop_
_entity.id
_entity.type
_entity.pdbx_description
1 polymer ?
#
loop_
_entity_poly.entity_id
_entity_poly.type
_entity_poly.pdbx_seq_one_letter_code
_entity_poly.pdbx_strand_id
1 'polypeptide(L)'
;MNTIKKIYLSWILLVFSSAASANSIVDLRNQTTINQERLIAELISADYILLGELHDNPHHHEARGRLIAAIASKKYAAVIEYLPTGPLVRLTGSTLLSLEQAGFSPKAWPWKIYQPLFEAIR
;
A
#
# COMPACT_ATOMS: atom_id res chain seq x y z
N MET A 1 -32.60 -24.76 -53.73
CA MET A 1 -32.59 -25.70 -52.60
C MET A 1 -31.15 -26.21 -52.48
N ASN A 2 -30.32 -26.02 -51.46
CA ASN A 2 -30.51 -25.59 -50.08
C ASN A 2 -29.27 -24.80 -49.60
N THR A 3 -29.57 -23.62 -49.10
CA THR A 3 -29.00 -22.82 -48.00
C THR A 3 -27.76 -23.31 -47.23
N ILE A 4 -26.79 -22.39 -47.23
CA ILE A 4 -25.70 -22.12 -46.29
C ILE A 4 -26.08 -22.38 -44.81
N LYS A 5 -25.21 -23.07 -44.06
CA LYS A 5 -25.00 -22.79 -42.63
C LYS A 5 -23.51 -22.93 -42.29
N LYS A 6 -22.73 -21.88 -42.56
CA LYS A 6 -21.46 -21.65 -41.85
C LYS A 6 -21.82 -21.21 -40.44
N ILE A 7 -21.55 -22.07 -39.47
CA ILE A 7 -21.72 -21.78 -38.04
C ILE A 7 -20.64 -20.77 -37.67
N TYR A 8 -21.01 -19.49 -37.66
CA TYR A 8 -20.20 -18.46 -37.03
C TYR A 8 -20.36 -18.63 -35.52
N LEU A 9 -19.41 -19.32 -34.92
CA LEU A 9 -19.24 -19.38 -33.47
C LEU A 9 -18.77 -17.99 -33.02
N SER A 10 -19.72 -17.11 -32.74
CA SER A 10 -19.44 -15.80 -32.16
C SER A 10 -19.05 -16.02 -30.70
N TRP A 11 -17.76 -16.02 -30.44
CA TRP A 11 -17.20 -15.97 -29.10
C TRP A 11 -17.52 -14.59 -28.52
N ILE A 12 -18.49 -14.54 -27.61
CA ILE A 12 -18.70 -13.39 -26.75
C ILE A 12 -17.47 -13.29 -25.85
N LEU A 13 -16.55 -12.37 -26.18
CA LEU A 13 -15.57 -11.85 -25.23
C LEU A 13 -16.35 -11.05 -24.18
N LEU A 14 -16.77 -11.71 -23.12
CA LEU A 14 -17.05 -11.05 -21.85
C LEU A 14 -15.71 -10.61 -21.28
N VAL A 15 -15.25 -9.43 -21.70
CA VAL A 15 -14.21 -8.70 -20.99
C VAL A 15 -14.84 -8.30 -19.66
N PHE A 16 -14.66 -9.14 -18.64
CA PHE A 16 -14.78 -8.70 -17.26
C PHE A 16 -13.65 -7.69 -17.04
N SER A 17 -13.91 -6.43 -17.37
CA SER A 17 -13.14 -5.33 -16.80
C SER A 17 -13.49 -5.32 -15.33
N SER A 18 -12.74 -6.08 -14.54
CA SER A 18 -12.53 -5.76 -13.15
C SER A 18 -11.74 -4.45 -13.13
N ALA A 19 -12.45 -3.34 -13.34
CA ALA A 19 -12.02 -2.08 -12.79
C ALA A 19 -12.04 -2.30 -11.27
N ALA A 20 -10.92 -2.80 -10.73
CA ALA A 20 -10.63 -2.67 -9.32
C ALA A 20 -10.95 -1.21 -9.01
N SER A 21 -11.99 -0.98 -8.21
CA SER A 21 -12.34 0.38 -7.82
C SER A 21 -11.15 0.93 -7.07
N ALA A 22 -10.26 1.62 -7.78
CA ALA A 22 -9.17 2.33 -7.18
C ALA A 22 -9.84 3.34 -6.24
N ASN A 23 -9.63 3.19 -4.95
CA ASN A 23 -10.17 4.11 -3.96
C ASN A 23 -9.77 5.53 -4.38
N SER A 24 -10.74 6.43 -4.50
CA SER A 24 -10.48 7.81 -4.93
C SER A 24 -9.61 8.51 -3.90
N ILE A 25 -8.51 9.12 -4.34
CA ILE A 25 -7.67 9.98 -3.50
C ILE A 25 -8.27 11.39 -3.54
N VAL A 26 -8.62 11.94 -2.38
CA VAL A 26 -9.26 13.26 -2.28
C VAL A 26 -8.31 14.24 -1.60
N ASP A 27 -7.99 15.35 -2.26
CA ASP A 27 -7.34 16.51 -1.64
C ASP A 27 -8.39 17.27 -0.80
N LEU A 28 -8.28 17.16 0.52
CA LEU A 28 -9.23 17.77 1.45
C LEU A 28 -9.18 19.31 1.46
N ARG A 29 -8.09 19.94 1.00
CA ARG A 29 -7.97 21.41 0.96
C ARG A 29 -8.91 22.00 -0.10
N ASN A 30 -8.99 21.31 -1.23
CA ASN A 30 -9.73 21.75 -2.42
C ASN A 30 -11.00 20.93 -2.67
N GLN A 31 -11.21 19.84 -1.91
CA GLN A 31 -12.29 18.87 -2.08
C GLN A 31 -12.32 18.25 -3.49
N THR A 32 -11.15 18.02 -4.07
CA THR A 32 -11.01 17.48 -5.43
C THR A 32 -10.39 16.10 -5.41
N THR A 33 -10.83 15.23 -6.33
CA THR A 33 -10.16 13.95 -6.57
C THR A 33 -8.85 14.20 -7.31
N ILE A 34 -7.76 13.64 -6.80
CA ILE A 34 -6.44 13.64 -7.43
C ILE A 34 -6.04 12.21 -7.81
N ASN A 35 -5.10 12.07 -8.73
CA ASN A 35 -4.52 10.77 -9.06
C ASN A 35 -3.32 10.46 -8.15
N GLN A 36 -2.81 9.23 -8.26
CA GLN A 36 -1.71 8.74 -7.44
C GLN A 36 -0.40 9.48 -7.74
N GLU A 37 -0.15 9.83 -9.00
CA GLU A 37 1.04 10.56 -9.43
C GLU A 37 1.11 11.94 -8.76
N ARG A 38 -0.03 12.64 -8.69
CA ARG A 38 -0.14 13.92 -8.01
C ARG A 38 0.13 13.78 -6.51
N LEU A 39 -0.47 12.78 -5.86
CA LEU A 39 -0.22 12.51 -4.44
C LEU A 39 1.26 12.25 -4.18
N ILE A 40 1.90 11.38 -4.96
CA ILE A 40 3.34 11.05 -4.82
C ILE A 40 4.21 12.30 -4.96
N ALA A 41 3.93 13.16 -5.94
CA ALA A 41 4.68 14.41 -6.14
C ALA A 41 4.57 15.35 -4.93
N GLU A 42 3.38 15.46 -4.32
CA GLU A 42 3.18 16.28 -3.10
C GLU A 42 3.86 15.66 -1.87
N LEU A 43 3.87 14.34 -1.76
CA LEU A 43 4.56 13.66 -0.66
C LEU A 43 6.07 13.80 -0.76
N ILE A 44 6.66 13.70 -1.95
CA ILE A 44 8.11 13.88 -2.14
C ILE A 44 8.55 15.32 -1.80
N SER A 45 7.71 16.32 -2.05
CA SER A 45 8.03 17.72 -1.72
C SER A 45 7.89 18.04 -0.23
N ALA A 46 7.17 17.23 0.54
CA ALA A 46 6.97 17.44 1.97
C ALA A 46 8.21 17.07 2.81
N ASP A 47 8.49 17.85 3.86
CA ASP A 47 9.53 17.52 4.84
C ASP A 47 9.10 16.40 5.80
N TYR A 48 7.80 16.37 6.13
CA TYR A 48 7.17 15.40 7.01
C TYR A 48 5.90 14.84 6.38
N ILE A 49 5.71 13.53 6.52
CA ILE A 49 4.54 12.81 6.02
C ILE A 49 3.93 12.03 7.18
N LEU A 50 2.64 12.25 7.45
CA LEU A 50 1.88 11.48 8.42
C LEU A 50 0.96 10.53 7.66
N LEU A 51 1.16 9.22 7.85
CA LEU A 51 0.34 8.17 7.24
C LEU A 51 -0.55 7.52 8.31
N GLY A 52 -1.82 7.91 8.36
CA GLY A 52 -2.81 7.36 9.28
C GLY A 52 -3.35 5.99 8.83
N GLU A 53 -3.98 5.28 9.77
CA GLU A 53 -4.57 3.97 9.53
C GLU A 53 -5.73 3.65 10.47
N LEU A 54 -6.34 2.49 10.23
CA LEU A 54 -7.17 1.77 11.19
C LEU A 54 -6.41 0.47 11.48
N HIS A 55 -6.04 0.24 12.75
CA HIS A 55 -5.04 -0.77 13.12
C HIS A 55 -5.35 -2.18 12.61
N ASP A 56 -6.62 -2.58 12.63
CA ASP A 56 -7.02 -3.95 12.26
C ASP A 56 -7.44 -4.07 10.79
N ASN A 57 -7.20 -3.04 9.96
CA ASN A 57 -7.55 -3.06 8.54
C ASN A 57 -6.34 -3.42 7.67
N PRO A 58 -6.24 -4.65 7.13
CA PRO A 58 -5.09 -5.07 6.33
C PRO A 58 -4.90 -4.22 5.06
N HIS A 59 -5.99 -3.69 4.48
CA HIS A 59 -5.88 -2.84 3.30
C HIS A 59 -5.18 -1.51 3.58
N HIS A 60 -5.28 -0.97 4.80
CA HIS A 60 -4.58 0.26 5.18
C HIS A 60 -3.07 0.00 5.26
N HIS A 61 -2.64 -1.11 5.86
CA HIS A 61 -1.23 -1.50 5.94
C HIS A 61 -0.61 -1.70 4.55
N GLU A 62 -1.31 -2.40 3.67
CA GLU A 62 -0.87 -2.59 2.29
C GLU A 62 -0.80 -1.27 1.51
N ALA A 63 -1.82 -0.40 1.64
CA ALA A 63 -1.84 0.89 0.95
C ALA A 63 -0.70 1.80 1.43
N ARG A 64 -0.42 1.81 2.73
CA ARG A 64 0.71 2.55 3.31
C ARG A 64 2.05 2.00 2.80
N GLY A 65 2.23 0.68 2.78
CA GLY A 65 3.43 0.06 2.22
C GLY A 65 3.65 0.44 0.75
N ARG A 66 2.60 0.39 -0.08
CA ARG A 66 2.66 0.84 -1.49
C ARG A 66 3.05 2.31 -1.61
N LEU A 67 2.51 3.17 -0.76
CA LEU A 67 2.79 4.60 -0.80
C LEU A 67 4.23 4.91 -0.39
N ILE A 68 4.75 4.24 0.66
CA ILE A 68 6.14 4.35 1.11
C ILE A 68 7.09 3.92 -0.01
N ALA A 69 6.83 2.78 -0.66
CA ALA A 69 7.64 2.33 -1.79
C ALA A 69 7.64 3.35 -2.95
N ALA A 70 6.49 4.00 -3.21
CA ALA A 70 6.35 4.97 -4.29
C ALA A 70 7.12 6.29 -4.04
N ILE A 71 7.41 6.64 -2.79
CA ILE A 71 8.15 7.86 -2.42
C ILE A 71 9.62 7.60 -2.08
N ALA A 72 10.10 6.35 -2.23
CA ALA A 72 11.44 5.93 -1.83
C ALA A 72 12.60 6.60 -2.61
N SER A 73 12.29 7.38 -3.66
CA SER A 73 13.28 8.21 -4.35
C SER A 73 13.87 9.30 -3.46
N LYS A 74 13.15 9.72 -2.41
CA LYS A 74 13.65 10.57 -1.34
C LYS A 74 13.86 9.75 -0.08
N LYS A 75 14.99 9.96 0.60
CA LYS A 75 15.31 9.26 1.85
C LYS A 75 14.48 9.84 2.99
N TYR A 76 13.64 9.01 3.58
CA TYR A 76 12.89 9.30 4.80
C TYR A 76 13.34 8.38 5.93
N ALA A 77 13.27 8.87 7.16
CA ALA A 77 13.29 8.02 8.34
C ALA A 77 11.84 7.66 8.68
N ALA A 78 11.55 6.36 8.78
CA ALA A 78 10.24 5.92 9.25
C ALA A 78 10.19 5.97 10.78
N VAL A 79 9.21 6.70 11.32
CA VAL A 79 8.86 6.69 12.74
C VAL A 79 7.51 5.99 12.86
N ILE A 80 7.42 5.01 13.76
CA ILE A 80 6.25 4.14 13.86
C ILE A 80 5.75 4.04 15.30
N GLU A 81 4.44 3.90 15.44
CA GLU A 81 3.76 3.77 16.73
C GLU A 81 4.00 2.40 17.40
N TYR A 82 4.31 1.38 16.62
CA TYR A 82 4.36 -0.01 17.07
C TYR A 82 5.64 -0.38 17.85
N LEU A 83 6.54 0.59 18.05
CA LEU A 83 7.79 0.44 18.78
C LEU A 83 7.82 1.41 19.97
N PRO A 84 8.47 1.04 21.09
CA PRO A 84 8.77 1.99 22.15
C PRO A 84 9.66 3.11 21.63
N THR A 85 9.67 4.26 22.32
CA THR A 85 10.59 5.35 22.00
C THR A 85 12.04 4.95 22.30
N GLY A 86 12.97 5.29 21.39
CA GLY A 86 14.42 5.16 21.61
C GLY A 86 15.16 4.26 20.62
N PRO A 87 14.69 3.03 20.32
CA PRO A 87 15.38 2.12 19.41
C PRO A 87 15.51 2.68 17.99
N LEU A 88 16.73 2.65 17.46
CA LEU A 88 16.98 2.76 16.02
C LEU A 88 17.05 1.35 15.44
N VAL A 89 16.13 1.02 14.54
CA VAL A 89 16.06 -0.32 13.95
C VAL A 89 16.87 -0.36 12.67
N ARG A 90 17.85 -1.26 12.60
CA ARG A 90 18.49 -1.65 11.35
C ARG A 90 17.97 -3.00 10.94
N LEU A 91 17.16 -3.04 9.89
CA LEU A 91 16.60 -4.28 9.37
C LEU A 91 17.72 -5.11 8.74
N THR A 92 18.01 -6.28 9.33
CA THR A 92 19.02 -7.23 8.83
C THR A 92 18.45 -8.64 8.88
N GLY A 93 18.73 -9.46 7.86
CA GLY A 93 18.14 -10.80 7.79
C GLY A 93 16.61 -10.74 7.84
N SER A 94 16.00 -11.37 8.86
CA SER A 94 14.56 -11.30 9.08
C SER A 94 14.09 -9.94 9.58
N THR A 95 13.13 -9.34 8.88
CA THR A 95 12.47 -8.09 9.25
C THR A 95 11.80 -8.21 10.61
N LEU A 96 11.01 -9.27 10.83
CA LEU A 96 10.31 -9.51 12.09
C LEU A 96 11.29 -9.64 13.27
N LEU A 97 12.36 -10.43 13.14
CA LEU A 97 13.32 -10.60 14.24
C LEU A 97 14.01 -9.28 14.60
N SER A 98 14.36 -8.46 13.60
CA SER A 98 14.96 -7.14 13.83
C SER A 98 14.00 -6.21 14.59
N LEU A 99 12.69 -6.29 14.29
CA LEU A 99 11.66 -5.51 14.97
C LEU A 99 11.39 -6.01 16.40
N GLU A 100 11.31 -7.33 16.61
CA GLU A 100 11.12 -7.91 17.94
C GLU A 100 12.28 -7.56 18.87
N GLN A 101 13.52 -7.58 18.37
CA GLN A 101 14.70 -7.11 19.12
C GLN A 101 14.61 -5.63 19.51
N ALA A 102 13.87 -4.83 18.74
CA ALA A 102 13.60 -3.42 19.02
C ALA A 102 12.34 -3.20 19.88
N GLY A 103 11.65 -4.26 20.32
CA GLY A 103 10.48 -4.19 21.18
C GLY A 103 9.12 -4.28 20.47
N PHE A 104 9.09 -4.62 19.18
CA PHE A 104 7.83 -4.97 18.49
C PHE A 104 7.23 -6.23 19.10
N SER A 105 5.91 -6.24 19.32
CA SER A 105 5.19 -7.39 19.87
C SER A 105 4.19 -7.94 18.86
N PRO A 106 4.42 -9.13 18.28
CA PRO A 106 3.45 -9.77 17.37
C PRO A 106 2.13 -10.14 18.03
N LYS A 107 2.09 -10.18 19.37
CA LYS A 107 0.87 -10.39 20.14
C LYS A 107 -0.01 -9.14 20.17
N ALA A 108 0.59 -7.95 20.26
CA ALA A 108 -0.13 -6.68 20.20
C ALA A 108 -0.42 -6.26 18.74
N TRP A 109 0.52 -6.56 17.84
CA TRP A 109 0.50 -6.16 16.44
C TRP A 109 0.67 -7.40 15.54
N PRO A 110 -0.42 -8.08 15.16
CA PRO A 110 -0.34 -9.37 14.46
C PRO A 110 0.48 -9.30 13.18
N TRP A 111 1.63 -9.99 13.14
CA TRP A 111 2.59 -9.85 12.03
C TRP A 111 1.98 -10.02 10.63
N LYS A 112 1.01 -10.92 10.47
CA LYS A 112 0.30 -11.15 9.20
C LYS A 112 -0.30 -9.86 8.59
N ILE A 113 -0.72 -8.92 9.44
CA ILE A 113 -1.33 -7.65 9.02
C ILE A 113 -0.27 -6.58 8.75
N TYR A 114 0.77 -6.53 9.59
CA TYR A 114 1.79 -5.47 9.58
C TYR A 114 2.97 -5.77 8.65
N GLN A 115 3.19 -7.03 8.27
CA GLN A 115 4.28 -7.46 7.40
C GLN A 115 4.36 -6.64 6.11
N PRO A 116 3.27 -6.42 5.34
CA PRO A 116 3.36 -5.68 4.07
C PRO A 116 3.88 -4.26 4.23
N LEU A 117 3.59 -3.60 5.36
CA LEU A 117 4.10 -2.27 5.67
C LEU A 117 5.61 -2.32 5.95
N PHE A 118 6.05 -3.22 6.82
CA PHE A 118 7.44 -3.29 7.24
C PHE A 118 8.39 -3.77 6.15
N GLU A 119 7.94 -4.68 5.28
CA GLU A 119 8.73 -5.09 4.11
C GLU A 119 8.90 -3.96 3.09
N ALA A 120 7.99 -2.98 3.06
CA ALA A 120 8.14 -1.79 2.20
C ALA A 120 9.08 -0.72 2.79
N ILE A 121 9.35 -0.76 4.10
CA ILE A 121 10.26 0.16 4.80
C ILE A 121 11.72 -0.32 4.76
N ARG A 122 11.91 -1.62 4.52
CA ARG A 122 13.21 -2.30 4.52
C ARG A 122 14.18 -1.75 3.48
#